data_AF-A0A0D3KIZ6-F1
#
_entry.id   AF-A0A0D3KIZ6-F1
#
_cell.length_a   1.000
_cell.length_b   1.000
_cell.length_c   1.000
_cell.angle_alpha   90.00
_cell.angle_beta   90.00
_cell.angle_gamma   90.00
#
_symmetry.space_group_name_H-M   'P 1'
#
loop_
_entity.id
_entity.type
_entity.pdbx_description
1 polymer ?
#
loop_
_entity_poly.entity_id
_entity_poly.type
_entity_poly.pdbx_seq_one_letter_code
_entity_poly.pdbx_strand_id
1 'polypeptide(L)'
;MCTAPCALICRAGSCPCQGRLEALPSSGLLELDFRCGDHAALLEGLAAGSADLVVFNLGYLPGGDKSIVTTAEGTVRAMSAAEAAVAPGGCVSVALYPGHEEGSREAEAVLEHAARLPQGGWSVLSSQWINQRSKRSGSPAPSLLLLQRMH
;
A
#
# COMPACT_ATOMS: atom_id res chain seq x y z
N MET A 1 5.95 -11.70 13.21
CA MET A 1 4.73 -10.95 13.63
C MET A 1 4.33 -10.06 12.46
N CYS A 2 3.05 -9.85 12.20
CA CYS A 2 2.59 -8.98 11.10
C CYS A 2 2.70 -7.51 11.53
N THR A 3 3.41 -6.67 10.77
CA THR A 3 3.84 -5.34 11.23
C THR A 3 3.27 -4.13 10.49
N ALA A 4 2.43 -4.32 9.47
CA ALA A 4 1.92 -3.23 8.63
C ALA A 4 0.61 -3.57 7.88
N PRO A 5 -0.17 -2.60 7.37
CA PRO A 5 -1.46 -2.89 6.76
C PRO A 5 -1.34 -3.37 5.30
N CYS A 6 -1.18 -4.69 5.17
CA CYS A 6 -1.68 -5.55 4.09
C CYS A 6 -1.68 -4.97 2.66
N ALA A 7 -0.69 -5.36 1.85
CA ALA A 7 -0.91 -5.45 0.40
C ALA A 7 -1.83 -6.66 0.13
N LEU A 8 -2.88 -6.48 -0.69
CA LEU A 8 -3.84 -7.57 -1.00
C LEU A 8 -3.25 -8.53 -2.05
N ILE A 9 -2.29 -9.37 -1.64
CA ILE A 9 -1.87 -10.56 -2.37
C ILE A 9 -1.73 -11.73 -1.38
N CYS A 10 -2.00 -12.94 -1.86
CA CYS A 10 -2.82 -13.91 -1.14
C CYS A 10 -2.13 -15.30 -1.00
N ARG A 11 -2.07 -15.87 0.22
CA ARG A 11 -1.93 -17.31 0.66
C ARG A 11 -1.67 -17.48 2.18
N ALA A 12 -2.53 -18.26 2.85
CA ALA A 12 -2.85 -18.26 4.29
C ALA A 12 -1.73 -18.14 5.37
N GLY A 13 -2.04 -17.37 6.43
CA GLY A 13 -1.32 -17.30 7.70
C GLY A 13 -2.04 -16.36 8.70
N SER A 14 -2.00 -16.68 10.01
CA SER A 14 -2.85 -16.05 11.04
C SER A 14 -2.70 -14.52 11.16
N CYS A 15 -3.61 -13.78 10.54
CA CYS A 15 -3.66 -12.33 10.53
C CYS A 15 -4.90 -11.80 11.27
N PRO A 16 -4.82 -10.74 12.09
CA PRO A 16 -6.00 -10.07 12.66
C PRO A 16 -7.01 -9.56 11.61
N CYS A 17 -6.56 -9.39 10.37
CA CYS A 17 -7.38 -9.02 9.21
C CYS A 17 -8.32 -10.14 8.73
N GLN A 18 -8.01 -11.40 9.02
CA GLN A 18 -8.66 -12.59 8.45
C GLN A 18 -10.16 -12.65 8.79
N GLY A 19 -10.52 -12.54 10.07
CA GLY A 19 -11.92 -12.66 10.51
C GLY A 19 -12.88 -11.57 10.02
N ARG A 20 -12.38 -10.47 9.44
CA ARG A 20 -13.22 -9.45 8.78
C ARG A 20 -13.45 -9.75 7.29
N LEU A 21 -12.58 -10.55 6.68
CA LEU A 21 -12.62 -10.90 5.26
C LEU A 21 -13.28 -12.27 5.02
N GLU A 22 -13.20 -13.20 5.98
CA GLU A 22 -14.00 -14.44 6.03
C GLU A 22 -15.52 -14.17 6.09
N ALA A 23 -15.92 -12.95 6.46
CA ALA A 23 -17.30 -12.48 6.44
C ALA A 23 -17.78 -11.96 5.06
N LEU A 24 -16.91 -11.93 4.03
CA LEU A 24 -17.30 -11.54 2.68
C LEU A 24 -18.06 -12.68 1.97
N PRO A 25 -19.11 -12.38 1.19
CA PRO A 25 -19.87 -13.41 0.48
C PRO A 25 -19.01 -14.08 -0.59
N SER A 26 -18.95 -15.41 -0.55
CA SER A 26 -18.13 -16.25 -1.44
C SER A 26 -18.63 -16.37 -2.88
N SER A 27 -19.82 -15.84 -3.18
CA SER A 27 -20.42 -15.88 -4.52
C SER A 27 -19.84 -14.79 -5.42
N GLY A 28 -18.98 -15.16 -6.38
CA GLY A 28 -18.51 -14.29 -7.45
C GLY A 28 -17.18 -13.57 -7.19
N LEU A 29 -16.43 -13.96 -6.16
CA LEU A 29 -15.10 -13.42 -5.88
C LEU A 29 -13.98 -14.27 -6.51
N LEU A 30 -12.86 -13.59 -6.80
CA LEU A 30 -11.59 -14.15 -7.26
C LEU A 30 -11.00 -15.14 -6.25
N GLU A 31 -10.01 -15.94 -6.65
CA GLU A 31 -9.29 -16.84 -5.75
C GLU A 31 -8.57 -16.01 -4.65
N LEU A 32 -9.10 -16.07 -3.43
CA LEU A 32 -8.61 -15.36 -2.25
C LEU A 32 -7.92 -16.32 -1.29
N ASP A 33 -6.89 -15.81 -0.62
CA ASP A 33 -6.08 -16.53 0.35
C ASP A 33 -5.25 -15.46 1.12
N PHE A 34 -4.55 -15.70 2.23
CA PHE A 34 -4.10 -14.54 3.07
C PHE A 34 -2.63 -14.58 3.55
N ARG A 35 -1.69 -13.92 2.84
CA ARG A 35 -0.27 -13.88 3.26
C ARG A 35 -0.08 -12.93 4.45
N CYS A 36 0.64 -13.40 5.47
CA CYS A 36 1.00 -12.63 6.65
C CYS A 36 2.50 -12.29 6.63
N GLY A 37 2.85 -11.01 6.55
CA GLY A 37 4.23 -10.51 6.50
C GLY A 37 4.29 -8.98 6.57
N ASP A 38 5.48 -8.40 6.52
CA ASP A 38 5.65 -6.99 6.19
C ASP A 38 5.50 -6.74 4.68
N HIS A 39 5.29 -5.49 4.28
CA HIS A 39 5.01 -5.14 2.89
C HIS A 39 6.10 -5.55 1.90
N ALA A 40 7.38 -5.61 2.29
CA ALA A 40 8.46 -6.02 1.39
C ALA A 40 8.47 -7.55 1.24
N ALA A 41 8.45 -8.28 2.36
CA ALA A 41 8.43 -9.75 2.38
C ALA A 41 7.21 -10.35 1.64
N LEU A 42 6.08 -9.65 1.64
CA LEU A 42 4.87 -10.04 0.90
C LEU A 42 5.05 -10.00 -0.63
N LEU A 43 5.87 -9.08 -1.13
CA LEU A 43 6.04 -8.80 -2.56
C LEU A 43 7.29 -9.47 -3.16
N GLU A 44 8.34 -9.69 -2.37
CA GLU A 44 9.52 -10.47 -2.77
C GLU A 44 9.18 -11.90 -3.23
N GLY A 45 8.07 -12.47 -2.73
CA GLY A 45 7.55 -13.78 -3.11
C GLY A 45 6.63 -13.80 -4.34
N LEU A 46 6.73 -12.82 -5.23
CA LEU A 46 5.94 -12.70 -6.47
C LEU A 46 6.84 -12.73 -7.71
N ALA A 47 6.31 -13.26 -8.80
CA ALA A 47 7.03 -13.23 -10.08
C ALA A 47 6.96 -11.81 -10.68
N ALA A 48 8.04 -11.40 -11.34
CA ALA A 48 8.07 -10.10 -12.01
C ALA A 48 6.98 -10.03 -13.09
N GLY A 49 6.19 -8.94 -13.10
CA GLY A 49 5.07 -8.77 -14.00
C GLY A 49 3.88 -9.73 -13.79
N SER A 50 3.72 -10.34 -12.61
CA SER A 50 2.60 -11.26 -12.31
C SER A 50 1.38 -10.60 -11.64
N ALA A 51 1.37 -9.28 -11.44
CA ALA A 51 0.28 -8.56 -10.78
C ALA A 51 -0.28 -7.45 -11.67
N ASP A 52 -1.59 -7.42 -11.89
CA ASP A 52 -2.26 -6.29 -12.59
C ASP A 52 -2.40 -5.06 -11.69
N LEU A 53 -2.52 -5.27 -10.38
CA LEU A 53 -2.71 -4.23 -9.38
C LEU A 53 -2.05 -4.61 -8.05
N VAL A 54 -1.24 -3.71 -7.49
CA VAL A 54 -0.82 -3.74 -6.09
C VAL A 54 -1.46 -2.57 -5.35
N VAL A 55 -2.07 -2.82 -4.19
CA VAL A 55 -2.69 -1.77 -3.35
C VAL A 55 -2.02 -1.73 -1.98
N PHE A 56 -1.52 -0.56 -1.62
CA PHE A 56 -0.99 -0.23 -0.31
C PHE A 56 -1.95 0.69 0.44
N ASN A 57 -2.17 0.41 1.72
CA ASN A 57 -2.93 1.26 2.61
C ASN A 57 -2.08 1.55 3.87
N LEU A 58 -1.36 2.67 3.88
CA LEU A 58 -0.28 2.90 4.85
C LEU A 58 -0.79 3.30 6.26
N GLY A 59 0.14 3.38 7.22
CA GLY A 59 -0.15 3.76 8.61
C GLY A 59 -0.46 2.57 9.52
N TYR A 60 -1.37 2.77 10.47
CA TYR A 60 -1.71 1.80 11.52
C TYR A 60 -3.06 1.10 11.30
N LEU A 61 -3.17 -0.15 11.75
CA LEU A 61 -4.44 -0.89 11.73
C LEU A 61 -5.46 -0.23 12.70
N PRO A 62 -6.68 0.14 12.25
CA PRO A 62 -7.68 0.75 13.12
C PRO A 62 -8.10 -0.20 14.27
N GLY A 63 -7.81 0.20 15.51
CA GLY A 63 -8.06 -0.60 16.71
C GLY A 63 -6.98 -1.65 17.03
N GLY A 64 -5.92 -1.74 16.23
CA GLY A 64 -4.72 -2.52 16.53
C GLY A 64 -3.73 -1.77 17.44
N ASP A 65 -2.61 -2.42 17.73
CA ASP A 65 -1.50 -1.79 18.44
C ASP A 65 -0.87 -0.68 17.58
N LYS A 66 -0.73 0.51 18.16
CA LYS A 66 -0.17 1.69 17.48
C LYS A 66 1.35 1.75 17.48
N SER A 67 2.03 0.88 18.24
CA SER A 67 3.48 0.68 18.06
C SER A 67 3.80 -0.11 16.79
N ILE A 68 2.79 -0.72 16.18
CA ILE A 68 2.87 -1.45 14.92
C ILE A 68 2.43 -0.50 13.80
N VAL A 69 3.41 0.10 13.12
CA VAL A 69 3.21 1.09 12.05
C VAL A 69 4.21 0.83 10.93
N THR A 70 3.83 1.18 9.71
CA THR A 70 4.76 1.26 8.58
C THR A 70 5.86 2.29 8.85
N THR A 71 7.06 2.04 8.32
CA THR A 71 8.17 2.99 8.35
C THR A 71 8.49 3.44 6.94
N ALA A 72 8.96 4.69 6.78
CA ALA A 72 9.32 5.25 5.47
C ALA A 72 10.26 4.32 4.66
N GLU A 73 11.27 3.72 5.31
CA GLU A 73 12.22 2.81 4.66
C GLU A 73 11.56 1.49 4.21
N GLY A 74 10.75 0.88 5.08
CA GLY A 74 10.06 -0.38 4.78
C GLY A 74 9.08 -0.22 3.62
N THR A 75 8.36 0.90 3.58
CA THR A 75 7.40 1.20 2.52
C THR A 75 8.09 1.50 1.18
N VAL A 76 9.19 2.26 1.14
CA VAL A 76 9.96 2.48 -0.11
C VAL A 76 10.56 1.17 -0.65
N ARG A 77 11.03 0.27 0.23
CA ARG A 77 11.47 -1.07 -0.17
C ARG A 77 10.33 -1.88 -0.78
N ALA A 78 9.14 -1.83 -0.19
CA ALA A 78 7.97 -2.51 -0.71
C ALA A 78 7.46 -1.92 -2.03
N MET A 79 7.50 -0.60 -2.22
CA MET A 79 7.20 0.03 -3.51
C MET A 79 8.11 -0.50 -4.62
N SER A 80 9.42 -0.59 -4.35
CA SER A 80 10.40 -1.15 -5.29
C SER A 80 10.07 -2.60 -5.69
N ALA A 81 9.58 -3.41 -4.75
CA ALA A 81 9.12 -4.78 -5.02
C ALA A 81 7.78 -4.81 -5.80
N ALA A 82 6.85 -3.89 -5.52
CA ALA A 82 5.60 -3.75 -6.27
C ALA A 82 5.85 -3.34 -7.73
N GLU A 83 6.77 -2.41 -7.97
CA GLU A 83 7.17 -1.96 -9.31
C GLU A 83 7.73 -3.12 -10.16
N ALA A 84 8.46 -4.05 -9.55
CA ALA A 84 8.94 -5.26 -10.21
C ALA A 84 7.79 -6.27 -10.47
N ALA A 85 6.89 -6.46 -9.50
CA ALA A 85 5.78 -7.41 -9.58
C ALA A 85 4.66 -6.98 -10.54
N VAL A 86 4.44 -5.67 -10.75
CA VAL A 86 3.35 -5.17 -11.59
C VAL A 86 3.62 -5.37 -13.08
N ALA A 87 2.63 -5.91 -13.80
CA ALA A 87 2.68 -6.15 -15.25
C ALA A 87 2.70 -4.83 -16.06
N PRO A 88 3.23 -4.82 -17.30
CA PRO A 88 3.08 -3.67 -18.21
C PRO A 88 1.59 -3.37 -18.46
N GLY A 89 1.18 -2.12 -18.25
CA GLY A 89 -0.23 -1.69 -18.24
C GLY A 89 -0.93 -1.79 -16.87
N GLY A 90 -0.33 -2.47 -15.89
CA GLY A 90 -0.84 -2.57 -14.51
C GLY A 90 -0.48 -1.37 -13.63
N CYS A 91 -0.96 -1.39 -12.38
CA CYS A 91 -0.88 -0.24 -11.47
C CYS A 91 -0.38 -0.57 -10.05
N VAL A 92 0.21 0.41 -9.38
CA VAL A 92 0.40 0.47 -7.92
C VAL A 92 -0.44 1.62 -7.37
N SER A 93 -1.28 1.33 -6.38
CA SER A 93 -2.11 2.30 -5.66
C SER A 93 -1.61 2.43 -4.22
N VAL A 94 -1.43 3.66 -3.73
CA VAL A 94 -0.95 3.93 -2.36
C VAL A 94 -1.82 4.98 -1.69
N ALA A 95 -2.54 4.59 -0.63
CA ALA A 95 -3.23 5.51 0.26
C ALA A 95 -2.28 6.05 1.34
N LEU A 96 -2.08 7.37 1.35
CA LEU A 96 -1.13 8.09 2.21
C LEU A 96 -1.87 8.75 3.39
N TYR A 97 -1.35 8.60 4.62
CA TYR A 97 -1.99 9.06 5.84
C TYR A 97 -1.08 9.99 6.68
N PRO A 98 -0.91 11.28 6.30
CA PRO A 98 -0.03 12.24 6.99
C PRO A 98 -0.59 12.75 8.33
N GLY A 99 -1.43 11.95 9.01
CA GLY A 99 -2.15 12.35 10.23
C GLY A 99 -1.30 12.40 11.50
N HIS A 100 -0.04 11.97 11.42
CA HIS A 100 0.96 11.94 12.49
C HIS A 100 2.35 12.15 11.89
N GLU A 101 3.37 12.32 12.75
CA GLU A 101 4.75 12.58 12.34
C GLU A 101 5.30 11.50 11.39
N GLU A 102 5.27 10.22 11.80
CA GLU A 102 5.77 9.13 10.94
C GLU A 102 4.97 9.00 9.63
N GLY A 103 3.65 9.18 9.66
CA GLY A 103 2.82 9.14 8.44
C GLY A 103 3.09 10.30 7.49
N SER A 104 3.59 11.44 8.00
CA SER A 104 4.07 12.55 7.17
C SER A 104 5.42 12.21 6.53
N ARG A 105 6.37 11.68 7.31
CA ARG A 105 7.69 11.23 6.82
C ARG A 105 7.58 10.11 5.79
N GLU A 106 6.66 9.18 6.02
CA GLU A 106 6.34 8.10 5.09
C GLU A 106 5.72 8.64 3.79
N ALA A 107 4.74 9.55 3.88
CA ALA A 107 4.14 10.14 2.70
C ALA A 107 5.17 10.94 1.86
N GLU A 108 6.07 11.67 2.52
CA GLU A 108 7.19 12.38 1.86
C GLU A 108 8.12 11.40 1.14
N ALA A 109 8.63 10.36 1.82
CA ALA A 109 9.52 9.37 1.23
C ALA A 109 8.89 8.61 0.04
N VAL A 110 7.60 8.28 0.13
CA VAL A 110 6.82 7.65 -0.95
C VAL A 110 6.69 8.57 -2.16
N LEU A 111 6.37 9.85 -1.94
CA LEU A 111 6.24 10.83 -3.01
C LEU A 111 7.60 11.13 -3.68
N GLU A 112 8.67 11.28 -2.91
CA GLU A 112 10.02 11.44 -3.42
C GLU A 112 10.48 10.24 -4.24
N HIS A 113 10.17 9.01 -3.79
CA HIS A 113 10.50 7.79 -4.51
C HIS A 113 9.77 7.72 -5.85
N ALA A 114 8.44 7.89 -5.85
CA ALA A 114 7.66 7.85 -7.08
C ALA A 114 8.03 8.97 -8.06
N ALA A 115 8.43 10.15 -7.57
CA ALA A 115 8.88 11.27 -8.40
C ALA A 115 10.20 11.00 -9.15
N ARG A 116 11.00 10.01 -8.72
CA ARG A 116 12.24 9.60 -9.38
C ARG A 116 12.03 8.55 -10.49
N LEU A 117 10.81 8.03 -10.65
CA LEU A 117 10.53 7.00 -11.66
C LEU A 117 10.68 7.54 -13.09
N PRO A 118 11.24 6.75 -14.02
CA PRO A 118 11.44 7.19 -15.39
C PRO A 118 10.10 7.35 -16.10
N GLN A 119 9.78 8.56 -16.56
CA GLN A 119 8.52 8.90 -17.23
C GLN A 119 8.21 8.04 -18.47
N GLY A 120 9.24 7.49 -19.13
CA GLY A 120 9.06 6.56 -20.25
C GLY A 120 8.55 5.16 -19.86
N GLY A 121 8.69 4.78 -18.58
CA GLY A 121 8.21 3.50 -18.04
C GLY A 121 7.07 3.63 -17.03
N TRP A 122 6.84 4.81 -16.48
CA TRP A 122 5.83 5.05 -15.42
C TRP A 122 5.10 6.38 -15.59
N SER A 123 3.76 6.33 -15.49
CA SER A 123 2.93 7.51 -15.24
C SER A 123 2.58 7.60 -13.75
N VAL A 124 2.77 8.76 -13.13
CA VAL A 124 2.57 8.95 -11.68
C VAL A 124 1.59 10.10 -11.42
N LEU A 125 0.55 9.84 -10.64
CA LEU A 125 -0.50 10.79 -10.27
C LEU A 125 -0.65 10.88 -8.74
N SER A 126 -0.42 12.06 -8.18
CA SER A 126 -0.82 12.38 -6.80
C SER A 126 -2.16 13.11 -6.79
N SER A 127 -3.15 12.58 -6.09
CA SER A 127 -4.48 13.17 -5.91
C SER A 127 -4.69 13.53 -4.44
N GLN A 128 -5.01 14.80 -4.18
CA GLN A 128 -5.03 15.39 -2.83
C GLN A 128 -6.27 16.26 -2.64
N TRP A 129 -6.83 16.25 -1.43
CA TRP A 129 -7.96 17.11 -1.09
C TRP A 129 -7.49 18.52 -0.74
N ILE A 130 -7.75 19.49 -1.63
CA ILE A 130 -7.30 20.88 -1.46
C ILE A 130 -8.09 21.68 -0.41
N ASN A 131 -9.24 21.18 0.06
CA ASN A 131 -10.11 21.86 1.03
C ASN A 131 -10.49 21.00 2.26
N GLN A 132 -9.98 19.77 2.38
CA GLN A 132 -10.30 18.88 3.51
C GLN A 132 -9.12 18.78 4.48
N ARG A 133 -9.41 18.88 5.77
CA ARG A 133 -8.44 18.69 6.86
C ARG A 133 -9.06 17.90 8.01
N SER A 134 -8.22 17.19 8.76
CA SER A 134 -8.65 16.44 9.95
C SER A 134 -9.26 17.39 10.98
N LYS A 135 -10.53 17.19 11.35
CA LYS A 135 -11.20 17.97 12.41
C LYS A 135 -10.59 17.78 13.80
N ARG A 136 -9.77 16.74 14.01
CA ARG A 136 -9.16 16.42 15.32
C ARG A 136 -7.73 16.96 15.45
N SER A 137 -6.95 16.92 14.38
CA SER A 137 -5.51 17.23 14.39
C SER A 137 -5.12 18.42 13.51
N GLY A 138 -6.03 18.94 12.68
CA GLY A 138 -5.71 19.94 11.67
C GLY A 138 -4.78 19.45 10.54
N SER A 139 -4.35 18.19 10.57
CA SER A 139 -3.51 17.60 9.53
C SER A 139 -4.21 17.59 8.16
N PRO A 140 -3.47 17.49 7.04
CA PRO A 140 -4.06 17.20 5.74
C PRO A 140 -4.96 15.95 5.79
N ALA A 141 -5.97 15.90 4.93
CA ALA A 141 -6.72 14.67 4.70
C ALA A 141 -5.86 13.61 3.98
N PRO A 142 -6.20 12.31 4.09
CA PRO A 142 -5.50 11.26 3.35
C PRO A 142 -5.53 11.50 1.83
N SER A 143 -4.42 11.21 1.16
CA SER A 143 -4.25 11.37 -0.28
C SER A 143 -4.03 10.03 -0.97
N LEU A 144 -4.19 10.03 -2.30
CA LEU A 144 -3.97 8.86 -3.15
C LEU A 144 -2.78 9.13 -4.07
N LEU A 145 -1.84 8.20 -4.13
CA LEU A 145 -0.81 8.13 -5.16
C LEU A 145 -1.10 6.92 -6.05
N LEU A 146 -1.07 7.13 -7.37
CA LEU A 146 -1.27 6.09 -8.37
C LEU A 146 -0.07 6.07 -9.31
N LEU A 147 0.55 4.91 -9.47
CA LEU A 147 1.64 4.65 -10.41
C LEU A 147 1.10 3.66 -11.45
N GLN A 148 1.13 4.01 -12.73
CA GLN A 148 0.78 3.11 -13.82
C GLN A 148 2.05 2.73 -14.57
N ARG A 149 2.29 1.43 -14.73
CA ARG A 149 3.40 0.90 -15.52
C ARG A 149 3.04 1.01 -17.00
N MET A 150 3.89 1.67 -17.78
CA MET A 150 3.71 1.78 -19.23
C MET A 150 4.03 0.43 -19.92
N HIS A 151 3.60 0.29 -21.17
CA HIS A 151 3.79 -0.92 -21.98
C HIS A 151 5.24 -1.10 -22.45
#